data_AF-A0AAN0JXB4-F1
#
_entry.id   AF-A0AAN0JXB4-F1
#
_cell.length_a   1.000
_cell.length_b   1.000
_cell.length_c   1.000
_cell.angle_alpha   90.00
_cell.angle_beta   90.00
_cell.angle_gamma   90.00
#
_symmetry.space_group_name_H-M   'P 1'
#
loop_
_entity.id
_entity.type
_entity.pdbx_description
1 polymer ?
#
loop_
_entity_poly.entity_id
_entity_poly.type
_entity_poly.pdbx_seq_one_letter_code
_entity_poly.pdbx_strand_id
1 'polypeptide(L)'
;MSGYRSSRHFLSSLSHSVDALRSDLNQKDEIIKETMAKVLELTSVTNAQKAGKSFDDVGKRQQRRKIMAIKEATKKALLFLDSFKIDAQSIILKSQVSKETMTIPLSSSSHTKSSINTSSCSSENTIDEVLFLLDSYGISDEFYHELSMIHTSLPRSYLVKQRRNNISTNIPSYRLPKPYFGCYRSLKESIIEETIQSP
;
A
#
# COMPACT_ATOMS: atom_id res chain seq x y z
N MET A 1 -7.04 -1.51 -67.18
CA MET A 1 -6.47 -0.54 -66.22
C MET A 1 -7.52 0.01 -65.24
N SER A 2 -8.32 -0.84 -64.57
CA SER A 2 -9.47 -0.38 -63.74
C SER A 2 -9.27 -0.50 -62.21
N GLY A 3 -8.20 -1.16 -61.74
CA GLY A 3 -7.98 -1.40 -60.30
C GLY A 3 -7.40 -0.21 -59.52
N TYR A 4 -6.55 0.61 -60.15
CA TYR A 4 -5.80 1.67 -59.45
C TYR A 4 -6.65 2.88 -59.01
N ARG A 5 -7.79 3.14 -59.66
CA ARG A 5 -8.66 4.28 -59.34
C ARG A 5 -9.50 4.02 -58.09
N SER A 6 -9.92 2.76 -57.88
CA SER A 6 -10.69 2.34 -56.71
C SER A 6 -9.85 2.36 -55.42
N SER A 7 -8.60 1.88 -55.48
CA SER A 7 -7.69 1.92 -54.34
C SER A 7 -7.32 3.34 -53.88
N ARG A 8 -7.20 4.32 -54.80
CA ARG A 8 -6.93 5.71 -54.41
C ARG A 8 -8.12 6.36 -53.68
N HIS A 9 -9.35 6.09 -54.10
CA HIS A 9 -10.53 6.58 -53.40
C HIS A 9 -10.68 5.95 -52.01
N PHE A 10 -10.39 4.66 -51.87
CA PHE A 10 -10.39 3.98 -50.58
C PHE A 10 -9.33 4.53 -49.62
N LEU A 11 -8.09 4.73 -50.09
CA LEU A 11 -7.01 5.31 -49.28
C LEU A 11 -7.29 6.76 -48.89
N SER A 12 -7.88 7.55 -49.79
CA SER A 12 -8.36 8.90 -49.48
C SER A 12 -9.42 8.86 -48.39
N SER A 13 -10.45 8.02 -48.53
CA SER A 13 -11.50 7.88 -47.52
C SER A 13 -10.96 7.45 -46.16
N LEU A 14 -9.97 6.55 -46.14
CA LEU A 14 -9.34 6.08 -44.90
C LEU A 14 -8.52 7.20 -44.24
N SER A 15 -7.78 8.00 -45.02
CA SER A 15 -7.05 9.16 -44.49
C SER A 15 -8.00 10.15 -43.83
N HIS A 16 -9.10 10.51 -44.49
CA HIS A 16 -10.09 11.44 -43.94
C HIS A 16 -10.73 10.88 -42.65
N SER A 17 -10.97 9.56 -42.59
CA SER A 17 -11.48 8.90 -41.38
C SER A 17 -10.48 8.92 -40.23
N VAL A 18 -9.20 8.70 -40.50
CA VAL A 18 -8.13 8.77 -39.48
C VAL A 18 -7.99 10.20 -38.96
N ASP A 19 -8.04 11.20 -39.84
CA ASP A 19 -7.94 12.60 -39.45
C ASP A 19 -9.16 13.06 -38.63
N ALA A 20 -10.36 12.59 -38.98
CA ALA A 20 -11.55 12.82 -38.17
C ALA A 20 -11.45 12.19 -36.77
N LEU A 21 -10.97 10.94 -36.67
CA LEU A 21 -10.77 10.27 -35.38
C LEU A 21 -9.70 10.95 -34.52
N ARG A 22 -8.63 11.48 -35.15
CA ARG A 22 -7.62 12.27 -34.45
C ARG A 22 -8.18 13.59 -33.92
N SER A 23 -9.01 14.26 -34.71
CA SER A 23 -9.71 15.47 -34.27
C SER A 23 -10.63 15.19 -33.07
N ASP A 24 -11.40 14.10 -33.13
CA ASP A 24 -12.29 13.68 -32.03
C ASP A 24 -11.52 13.33 -30.75
N LEU A 25 -10.36 12.67 -30.87
CA LEU A 25 -9.50 12.37 -29.72
C LEU A 25 -8.95 13.65 -29.08
N ASN A 26 -8.44 14.58 -29.89
CA ASN A 26 -7.95 15.86 -29.39
C ASN A 26 -9.05 16.65 -28.68
N GLN A 27 -10.27 16.67 -29.24
CA GLN A 27 -11.41 17.33 -28.60
C GLN A 27 -11.75 16.69 -27.25
N LYS A 28 -11.74 15.35 -27.16
CA LYS A 28 -11.97 14.63 -25.90
C LYS A 28 -10.88 14.91 -24.87
N ASP A 29 -9.62 14.98 -25.28
CA ASP A 29 -8.51 15.30 -24.38
C ASP A 29 -8.63 16.71 -23.81
N GLU A 30 -9.07 17.69 -24.61
CA GLU A 30 -9.33 19.04 -24.11
C GLU A 30 -10.49 19.09 -23.12
N ILE A 31 -11.58 18.35 -23.38
CA ILE A 31 -12.70 18.21 -22.43
C ILE A 31 -12.23 17.56 -21.12
N ILE A 32 -11.39 16.52 -21.20
CA ILE A 32 -10.82 15.87 -20.02
C ILE A 32 -9.96 16.84 -19.21
N LYS A 33 -9.09 17.62 -19.87
CA LYS A 33 -8.28 18.64 -19.18
C LYS A 33 -9.15 19.69 -18.50
N GLU A 34 -10.16 20.21 -19.19
CA GLU A 34 -11.06 21.23 -18.63
C GLU A 34 -11.87 20.69 -17.45
N THR A 35 -12.40 19.47 -17.56
CA THR A 35 -13.14 18.82 -16.46
C THR A 35 -12.26 18.53 -15.26
N MET A 36 -11.03 18.07 -15.47
CA MET A 36 -10.04 17.85 -14.40
C MET A 36 -9.70 19.15 -13.69
N ALA A 37 -9.51 20.25 -14.44
CA ALA A 37 -9.27 21.57 -13.86
C ALA A 37 -10.45 22.04 -12.98
N LYS A 38 -11.69 21.88 -13.46
CA LYS A 38 -12.90 22.19 -12.67
C LYS A 38 -13.02 21.35 -11.40
N VAL A 39 -12.68 20.05 -11.47
CA VAL A 39 -12.66 19.17 -10.29
C VAL A 39 -11.61 19.62 -9.28
N LEU A 40 -10.41 20.01 -9.72
CA LEU A 40 -9.35 20.53 -8.84
C LEU A 40 -9.76 21.85 -8.19
N GLU A 41 -10.39 22.75 -8.94
CA GLU A 41 -10.90 24.02 -8.41
C GLU A 41 -12.00 23.77 -7.35
N LEU A 42 -13.00 22.94 -7.66
CA LEU A 42 -14.07 22.60 -6.73
C LEU A 42 -13.55 21.88 -5.47
N THR A 43 -12.59 20.96 -5.62
CA THR A 43 -12.00 20.26 -4.47
C THR A 43 -11.15 21.18 -3.60
N SER A 44 -10.41 22.12 -4.18
CA SER A 44 -9.64 23.11 -3.41
C SER A 44 -10.53 24.09 -2.64
N VAL A 45 -11.60 24.61 -3.27
CA VAL A 45 -12.55 25.54 -2.65
C VAL A 45 -13.37 24.87 -1.54
N THR A 46 -13.77 23.61 -1.74
CA THR A 46 -14.54 22.87 -0.73
C THR A 46 -13.72 22.50 0.51
N ASN A 47 -12.41 22.27 0.36
CA ASN A 47 -11.51 22.00 1.48
C ASN A 47 -11.21 23.26 2.33
N ALA A 48 -11.09 24.43 1.71
CA ALA A 48 -10.81 25.69 2.42
C ALA A 48 -12.01 26.23 3.21
N GLN A 49 -13.24 25.95 2.78
CA GLN A 49 -14.45 26.56 3.36
C GLN A 49 -15.18 25.71 4.41
N LYS A 50 -14.75 24.46 4.65
CA LYS A 50 -15.45 23.54 5.57
C LYS A 50 -14.56 22.96 6.65
N ALA A 51 -13.76 23.82 7.31
CA ALA A 51 -13.27 23.51 8.65
C ALA A 51 -14.44 23.59 9.64
N GLY A 52 -15.35 22.62 9.57
CA GLY A 52 -16.35 22.42 10.61
C GLY A 52 -15.67 22.14 11.95
N LYS A 53 -16.44 22.27 13.05
CA LYS A 53 -15.98 21.90 14.40
C LYS A 53 -15.22 20.57 14.36
N SER A 54 -14.04 20.54 15.00
CA SER A 54 -13.19 19.36 15.05
C SER A 54 -13.96 18.17 15.63
N PHE A 55 -13.47 16.95 15.43
CA PHE A 55 -14.11 15.76 16.01
C PHE A 55 -14.27 15.88 17.54
N ASP A 56 -13.35 16.58 18.20
CA ASP A 56 -13.34 16.76 19.65
C ASP A 56 -14.26 17.92 20.09
N ASP A 57 -14.51 18.90 19.22
CA ASP A 57 -15.37 20.07 19.49
C ASP A 57 -16.88 19.80 19.31
N VAL A 58 -17.24 18.64 18.76
CA VAL A 58 -18.64 18.27 18.51
C VAL A 58 -19.20 17.43 19.66
N GLY A 59 -20.46 17.68 20.04
CA GLY A 59 -21.10 16.93 21.11
C GLY A 59 -21.17 15.41 20.83
N LYS A 60 -21.23 14.58 21.88
CA LYS A 60 -21.19 13.11 21.82
C LYS A 60 -22.11 12.49 20.75
N ARG A 61 -23.29 13.08 20.51
CA ARG A 61 -24.24 12.61 19.48
C ARG A 61 -23.71 12.80 18.05
N GLN A 62 -23.06 13.93 17.79
CA GLN A 62 -22.44 14.23 16.50
C GLN A 62 -21.18 13.39 16.29
N GLN A 63 -20.37 13.16 17.34
CA GLN A 63 -19.24 12.23 17.30
C GLN A 63 -19.69 10.82 16.90
N ARG A 64 -20.72 10.27 17.56
CA ARG A 64 -21.30 8.96 17.21
C ARG A 64 -21.73 8.89 15.74
N ARG A 65 -22.41 9.93 15.23
CA ARG A 65 -22.81 9.99 13.80
C ARG A 65 -21.60 9.99 12.87
N LYS A 66 -20.56 10.76 13.17
CA LYS A 66 -19.31 10.78 12.39
C LYS A 66 -18.64 9.39 12.39
N ILE A 67 -18.55 8.73 13.56
CA ILE A 67 -18.01 7.37 13.67
C ILE A 67 -18.82 6.38 12.82
N MET A 68 -20.16 6.43 12.87
CA MET A 68 -20.99 5.52 12.07
C MET A 68 -20.83 5.76 10.57
N ALA A 69 -20.77 7.03 10.13
CA ALA A 69 -20.53 7.37 8.73
C ALA A 69 -19.18 6.84 8.24
N ILE A 70 -18.12 7.01 9.06
CA ILE A 70 -16.80 6.44 8.77
C ILE A 70 -16.91 4.92 8.68
N LYS A 71 -17.50 4.25 9.68
CA LYS A 71 -17.65 2.79 9.68
C LYS A 71 -18.38 2.27 8.43
N GLU A 72 -19.43 2.94 8.00
CA GLU A 72 -20.18 2.55 6.80
C GLU A 72 -19.37 2.78 5.53
N ALA A 73 -18.69 3.93 5.41
CA ALA A 73 -17.83 4.24 4.28
C ALA A 73 -16.67 3.23 4.17
N THR A 74 -16.02 2.89 5.28
CA THR A 74 -14.92 1.92 5.27
C THR A 74 -15.42 0.51 5.01
N LYS A 75 -16.60 0.11 5.52
CA LYS A 75 -17.21 -1.17 5.15
C LYS A 75 -17.40 -1.29 3.64
N LYS A 76 -17.88 -0.23 2.98
CA LYS A 76 -18.02 -0.20 1.50
C LYS A 76 -16.66 -0.24 0.81
N ALA A 77 -15.71 0.57 1.27
CA ALA A 77 -14.37 0.65 0.68
C ALA A 77 -13.58 -0.66 0.83
N LEU A 78 -13.83 -1.44 1.89
CA LEU A 78 -13.15 -2.71 2.17
C LEU A 78 -13.88 -3.94 1.61
N LEU A 79 -14.98 -3.77 0.85
CA LEU A 79 -15.69 -4.89 0.21
C LEU A 79 -14.78 -5.71 -0.72
N PHE A 80 -13.73 -5.11 -1.29
CA PHE A 80 -12.80 -5.84 -2.15
C PHE A 80 -11.96 -6.87 -1.36
N LEU A 81 -11.81 -6.72 -0.04
CA LEU A 81 -10.98 -7.64 0.74
C LEU A 81 -11.51 -9.08 0.74
N ASP A 82 -12.83 -9.26 0.63
CA ASP A 82 -13.47 -10.57 0.50
C ASP A 82 -12.94 -11.32 -0.73
N SER A 83 -12.65 -10.61 -1.83
CA SER A 83 -12.09 -11.23 -3.05
C SER A 83 -10.66 -11.76 -2.86
N PHE A 84 -9.93 -11.20 -1.89
CA PHE A 84 -8.58 -11.61 -1.53
C PHE A 84 -8.53 -12.53 -0.30
N LYS A 85 -9.69 -12.91 0.26
CA LYS A 85 -9.80 -13.68 1.51
C LYS A 85 -9.09 -13.00 2.69
N ILE A 86 -9.17 -11.68 2.75
CA ILE A 86 -8.56 -10.87 3.82
C ILE A 86 -9.67 -10.40 4.78
N ASP A 87 -9.60 -10.82 6.04
CA ASP A 87 -10.57 -10.42 7.06
C ASP A 87 -10.11 -9.15 7.80
N ALA A 88 -10.75 -8.02 7.53
CA ALA A 88 -10.46 -6.77 8.25
C ALA A 88 -11.11 -6.76 9.65
N GLN A 89 -10.28 -6.83 10.69
CA GLN A 89 -10.74 -6.88 12.09
C GLN A 89 -11.08 -5.49 12.66
N SER A 90 -10.19 -4.50 12.47
CA SER A 90 -10.37 -3.15 13.01
C SER A 90 -9.64 -2.09 12.18
N ILE A 91 -10.07 -0.84 12.33
CA ILE A 91 -9.39 0.35 11.78
C ILE A 91 -8.91 1.19 12.94
N ILE A 92 -7.64 1.60 12.91
CA ILE A 92 -7.10 2.55 13.87
C ILE A 92 -6.92 3.89 13.18
N LEU A 93 -7.53 4.92 13.76
CA LEU A 93 -7.46 6.31 13.29
C LEU A 93 -6.72 7.13 14.34
N LYS A 94 -5.81 7.99 13.93
CA LYS A 94 -5.14 8.93 14.83
C LYS A 94 -5.68 10.33 14.60
N SER A 95 -6.20 10.95 15.66
CA SER A 95 -6.62 12.36 15.59
C SER A 95 -5.39 13.24 15.44
N GLN A 96 -5.41 14.14 14.45
CA GLN A 96 -4.32 15.11 14.26
C GLN A 96 -4.29 16.16 15.38
N VAL A 97 -5.44 16.42 16.02
CA VAL A 97 -5.60 17.46 17.04
C VAL A 97 -5.26 16.92 18.43
N SER A 98 -5.91 15.84 18.85
CA SER A 98 -5.69 15.26 20.19
C SER A 98 -4.51 14.28 20.25
N LYS A 99 -3.98 13.85 19.10
CA LYS A 99 -3.01 12.74 18.96
C LYS A 99 -3.50 11.40 19.49
N GLU A 100 -4.74 11.31 19.96
CA GLU A 100 -5.34 10.08 20.45
C GLU A 100 -5.69 9.14 19.29
N THR A 101 -5.50 7.85 19.54
CA THR A 101 -5.85 6.78 18.61
C THR A 101 -7.24 6.25 18.92
N MET A 102 -8.15 6.35 17.95
CA MET A 102 -9.47 5.75 17.98
C MET A 102 -9.47 4.44 17.19
N THR A 103 -9.87 3.35 17.84
CA THR A 103 -10.04 2.04 17.19
C THR A 103 -11.51 1.80 16.87
N ILE A 104 -11.84 1.59 15.59
CA ILE A 104 -13.17 1.25 15.11
C ILE A 104 -13.19 -0.25 14.76
N PRO A 105 -13.92 -1.09 15.52
CA PRO A 105 -14.10 -2.50 15.16
C PRO A 105 -15.03 -2.64 13.94
N LEU A 106 -14.55 -3.35 12.93
CA LEU A 106 -15.25 -3.58 11.65
C LEU A 106 -16.09 -4.85 11.68
N SER A 107 -15.58 -5.92 12.29
CA SER A 107 -16.25 -7.22 12.30
C SER A 107 -17.60 -7.15 13.01
N SER A 108 -18.63 -7.56 12.28
CA SER A 108 -20.01 -7.74 12.75
C SER A 108 -20.38 -9.21 12.61
N SER A 109 -19.55 -10.12 13.12
CA SER A 109 -19.90 -11.54 13.15
C SER A 109 -19.22 -12.23 14.31
N SER A 110 -20.05 -12.89 15.08
CA SER A 110 -19.79 -13.73 16.24
C SER A 110 -19.11 -15.02 15.83
N HIS A 111 -17.80 -15.04 15.57
CA HIS A 111 -17.03 -16.28 15.69
C HIS A 111 -15.65 -16.00 16.27
N THR A 112 -15.38 -16.77 17.33
CA THR A 112 -14.16 -16.89 18.11
C THR A 112 -13.55 -15.57 18.63
N LYS A 113 -13.80 -15.32 19.92
CA LYS A 113 -12.75 -14.82 20.80
C LYS A 113 -11.57 -15.80 20.75
N SER A 114 -10.78 -15.83 19.67
CA SER A 114 -9.40 -16.24 19.86
C SER A 114 -8.78 -15.07 20.61
N SER A 115 -8.80 -15.17 21.94
CA SER A 115 -7.65 -14.72 22.70
C SER A 115 -6.45 -15.17 21.88
N ILE A 116 -5.81 -14.23 21.18
CA ILE A 116 -4.47 -14.45 20.69
C ILE A 116 -3.71 -14.62 21.99
N ASN A 117 -3.65 -15.87 22.46
CA ASN A 117 -2.71 -16.30 23.44
C ASN A 117 -1.39 -16.01 22.76
N THR A 118 -0.87 -14.82 23.05
CA THR A 118 0.54 -14.52 22.98
C THR A 118 1.17 -15.45 24.02
N SER A 119 1.23 -16.74 23.67
CA SER A 119 2.23 -17.64 24.21
C SER A 119 3.52 -16.86 24.09
N SER A 120 4.20 -16.68 25.21
CA SER A 120 5.45 -15.95 25.37
C SER A 120 6.47 -16.45 24.35
N CYS A 121 6.36 -15.96 23.12
CA CYS A 121 7.32 -16.14 22.07
C CYS A 121 8.40 -15.12 22.44
N SER A 122 9.60 -15.61 22.69
CA SER A 122 10.78 -14.78 22.88
C SER A 122 10.72 -13.61 21.91
N SER A 123 11.00 -12.40 22.40
CA SER A 123 10.94 -11.17 21.60
C SER A 123 11.74 -11.25 20.28
N GLU A 124 12.71 -12.16 20.18
CA GLU A 124 13.47 -12.42 18.96
C GLU A 124 12.68 -13.16 17.89
N ASN A 125 11.86 -14.15 18.26
CA ASN A 125 11.07 -14.94 17.31
C ASN A 125 10.02 -14.06 16.61
N THR A 126 9.43 -13.10 17.33
CA THR A 126 8.45 -12.16 16.77
C THR A 126 9.11 -11.15 15.81
N ILE A 127 10.38 -10.81 16.02
CA ILE A 127 11.12 -9.92 15.12
C ILE A 127 11.46 -10.66 13.81
N ASP A 128 11.86 -11.93 13.90
CA ASP A 128 12.20 -12.74 12.72
C ASP A 128 10.96 -13.01 11.86
N GLU A 129 9.81 -13.30 12.46
CA GLU A 129 8.51 -13.41 11.76
C GLU A 129 8.14 -12.11 11.03
N VAL A 130 8.28 -10.97 11.72
CA VAL A 130 8.02 -9.66 11.11
C VAL A 130 8.99 -9.42 9.95
N LEU A 131 10.27 -9.70 10.13
CA LEU A 131 11.28 -9.50 9.10
C LEU A 131 10.97 -10.34 7.86
N PHE A 132 10.56 -11.60 8.04
CA PHE A 132 10.10 -12.48 6.97
C PHE A 132 8.88 -11.91 6.22
N LEU A 133 7.90 -11.36 6.93
CA LEU A 133 6.73 -10.73 6.31
C LEU A 133 7.11 -9.47 5.52
N LEU A 134 7.98 -8.62 6.08
CA LEU A 134 8.45 -7.42 5.38
C LEU A 134 9.14 -7.77 4.06
N ASP A 135 9.98 -8.80 4.07
CA ASP A 135 10.69 -9.28 2.87
C ASP A 135 9.73 -9.94 1.87
N SER A 136 8.83 -10.81 2.34
CA SER A 136 7.85 -11.52 1.50
C SER A 136 6.90 -10.60 0.75
N TYR A 137 6.51 -9.48 1.37
CA TYR A 137 5.58 -8.51 0.80
C TYR A 137 6.26 -7.24 0.27
N GLY A 138 7.60 -7.17 0.30
CA GLY A 138 8.37 -6.02 -0.20
C GLY A 138 8.05 -4.71 0.53
N ILE A 139 7.80 -4.77 1.83
CA ILE A 139 7.39 -3.60 2.63
C ILE A 139 8.61 -2.75 2.98
N SER A 140 8.57 -1.47 2.64
CA SER A 140 9.62 -0.49 2.97
C SER A 140 9.78 -0.26 4.48
N ASP A 141 11.00 0.07 4.92
CA ASP A 141 11.29 0.38 6.32
C ASP A 141 10.52 1.63 6.81
N GLU A 142 10.31 2.63 5.95
CA GLU A 142 9.53 3.83 6.27
C GLU A 142 8.08 3.47 6.58
N PHE A 143 7.45 2.63 5.75
CA PHE A 143 6.09 2.16 6.00
C PHE A 143 5.99 1.38 7.31
N TYR A 144 6.90 0.44 7.55
CA TYR A 144 6.90 -0.33 8.80
C TYR A 144 7.15 0.56 10.02
N HIS A 145 7.99 1.59 9.90
CA HIS A 145 8.20 2.58 10.95
C HIS A 145 6.88 3.22 11.37
N GLU A 146 6.13 3.78 10.42
CA GLU A 146 4.82 4.39 10.68
C GLU A 146 3.82 3.39 11.27
N LEU A 147 3.78 2.16 10.75
CA LEU A 147 2.92 1.11 11.28
C LEU A 147 3.25 0.76 12.74
N SER A 148 4.53 0.63 13.07
CA SER A 148 5.02 0.38 14.43
C SER A 148 4.80 1.56 15.38
N MET A 149 4.65 2.78 14.86
CA MET A 149 4.27 3.96 15.64
C MET A 149 2.80 3.93 16.07
N ILE A 150 1.93 3.35 15.24
CA ILE A 150 0.49 3.24 15.47
C ILE A 150 0.15 2.03 16.34
N HIS A 151 0.79 0.89 16.09
CA HIS A 151 0.55 -0.35 16.81
C HIS A 151 1.65 -0.63 17.85
N THR A 152 1.37 -0.34 19.11
CA THR A 152 2.31 -0.56 20.23
C THR A 152 2.63 -2.03 20.50
N SER A 153 1.85 -2.96 19.94
CA SER A 153 2.08 -4.40 20.01
C SER A 153 3.14 -4.89 19.02
N LEU A 154 3.49 -4.09 18.00
CA LEU A 154 4.51 -4.45 17.03
C LEU A 154 5.91 -4.16 17.58
N PRO A 155 6.92 -4.97 17.21
CA PRO A 155 8.31 -4.62 17.45
C PRO A 155 8.64 -3.23 16.91
N ARG A 156 9.48 -2.50 17.63
CA ARG A 156 9.87 -1.17 17.17
C ARG A 156 10.80 -1.29 15.96
N SER A 157 10.62 -0.43 14.97
CA SER A 157 11.42 -0.42 13.72
C SER A 157 12.93 -0.50 13.93
N TYR A 158 13.49 0.10 14.99
CA TYR A 158 14.92 0.00 15.28
C TYR A 158 15.37 -1.43 15.61
N LEU A 159 14.52 -2.24 16.26
CA LEU A 159 14.82 -3.65 16.60
C LEU A 159 14.85 -4.50 15.34
N VAL A 160 13.87 -4.32 14.44
CA VAL A 160 13.81 -5.02 13.15
C VAL A 160 15.03 -4.67 12.29
N LYS A 161 15.40 -3.38 12.25
CA LYS A 161 16.59 -2.92 11.53
C LYS A 161 17.88 -3.49 12.11
N GLN A 162 18.00 -3.51 13.44
CA GLN A 162 19.16 -4.11 14.12
C GLN A 162 19.26 -5.61 13.82
N ARG A 163 18.14 -6.34 13.87
CA ARG A 163 18.10 -7.76 13.54
C ARG A 163 18.48 -8.02 12.09
N ARG A 164 17.96 -7.24 11.14
CA ARG A 164 18.36 -7.31 9.72
C ARG A 164 19.85 -7.07 9.52
N ASN A 165 20.40 -6.06 10.19
CA ASN A 165 21.83 -5.78 10.14
C ASN A 165 22.65 -6.95 10.68
N ASN A 166 22.27 -7.51 11.85
CA ASN A 166 22.95 -8.66 12.44
C ASN A 166 22.95 -9.88 11.50
N ILE A 167 21.84 -10.14 10.81
CA ILE A 167 21.74 -11.21 9.81
C ILE A 167 22.70 -10.90 8.65
N SER A 168 22.70 -9.67 8.13
CA SER A 168 23.55 -9.28 7.00
C SER A 168 25.05 -9.29 7.31
N THR A 169 25.45 -8.93 8.54
CA THR A 169 26.86 -8.93 8.96
C THR A 169 27.43 -10.33 9.13
N ASN A 170 26.58 -11.32 9.40
CA ASN A 170 26.98 -12.71 9.53
C ASN A 170 27.16 -13.41 8.18
N ILE A 171 26.87 -12.74 7.05
CA ILE A 171 27.02 -13.33 5.72
C ILE A 171 28.40 -12.93 5.15
N PRO A 172 29.38 -13.85 5.08
CA PRO A 172 30.67 -13.57 4.48
C PRO A 172 30.50 -13.21 3.00
N SER A 173 30.95 -12.01 2.64
CA SER A 173 31.00 -11.53 1.26
C SER A 173 32.45 -11.22 0.90
N TYR A 174 32.89 -11.75 -0.23
CA TYR A 174 34.25 -11.61 -0.71
C TYR A 174 34.30 -10.59 -1.83
N ARG A 175 35.31 -9.72 -1.84
CA ARG A 175 35.55 -8.82 -2.96
C ARG A 175 35.93 -9.65 -4.19
N LEU A 176 35.35 -9.29 -5.34
CA LEU A 176 35.79 -9.87 -6.60
C LEU A 176 37.27 -9.50 -6.84
N PRO A 177 38.06 -10.42 -7.42
CA PRO A 177 39.42 -10.09 -7.84
C PRO A 177 39.42 -8.89 -8.80
N LYS A 178 40.41 -8.01 -8.66
CA LYS A 178 40.64 -6.96 -9.67
C LYS A 178 40.83 -7.61 -11.05
N PRO A 179 40.32 -7.00 -12.14
CA PRO A 179 39.78 -5.65 -12.25
C PRO A 179 38.26 -5.53 -12.02
N TYR A 180 37.57 -6.60 -11.60
CA TYR A 180 36.12 -6.61 -11.50
C TYR A 180 35.61 -5.84 -10.27
N PHE A 181 34.51 -5.11 -10.44
CA PHE A 181 33.85 -4.38 -9.36
C PHE A 181 32.70 -5.21 -8.79
N GLY A 182 32.59 -5.26 -7.46
CA GLY A 182 31.52 -5.97 -6.74
C GLY A 182 32.04 -6.90 -5.63
N CYS A 183 31.12 -7.68 -5.09
CA CYS A 183 31.39 -8.76 -4.17
C CYS A 183 30.62 -10.02 -4.58
N TYR A 184 31.07 -11.18 -4.13
CA TYR A 184 30.38 -12.45 -4.31
C TYR A 184 30.23 -13.17 -2.98
N ARG A 185 29.18 -13.98 -2.87
CA ARG A 185 29.04 -14.99 -1.81
C ARG A 185 29.49 -16.33 -2.37
N SER A 186 30.34 -17.04 -1.64
CA SER A 186 30.82 -18.36 -2.06
C SER A 186 29.69 -19.38 -1.94
N LEU A 187 29.30 -20.02 -3.05
CA LEU A 187 28.29 -21.09 -3.03
C LEU A 187 28.74 -22.32 -2.24
N LYS A 188 30.05 -22.53 -2.10
CA LYS A 188 30.60 -23.64 -1.31
C LYS A 188 30.24 -23.50 0.17
N GLU A 189 30.26 -22.27 0.68
CA GLU A 189 29.94 -21.99 2.09
C GLU A 189 28.44 -22.15 2.36
N SER A 190 27.58 -21.71 1.43
CA SER A 190 26.14 -21.92 1.57
C SER A 190 25.71 -23.39 1.54
N ILE A 191 26.39 -24.22 0.72
CA ILE A 191 26.13 -25.67 0.67
C ILE A 191 26.56 -26.34 2.00
N ILE A 192 27.68 -25.90 2.59
CA ILE A 192 28.17 -26.44 3.87
C ILE A 192 27.21 -26.05 5.01
N GLU A 193 26.73 -24.80 5.05
CA GLU A 193 25.73 -24.33 6.03
C GLU A 193 24.43 -25.18 5.96
N GLU A 194 23.92 -25.46 4.76
CA GLU A 194 22.72 -26.31 4.57
C GLU A 194 22.92 -27.75 5.05
N THR A 195 24.12 -28.32 4.91
CA THR A 195 24.41 -29.70 5.34
C THR A 195 24.64 -29.87 6.85
N ILE A 196 24.94 -28.79 7.58
CA ILE A 196 25.19 -28.83 9.03
C ILE A 196 23.90 -28.58 9.85
N GLN A 197 22.88 -27.98 9.24
CA GLN A 197 21.61 -27.64 9.89
C GLN A 197 20.48 -28.67 9.70
N SER A 198 20.75 -29.79 9.03
CA SER A 198 19.84 -30.94 8.96
C SER A 198 20.14 -31.96 10.07
N PRO A 199 19.25 -32.17 11.06
CA PRO A 199 19.17 -33.46 11.76
C PRO A 199 18.62 -34.56 10.85
#